data_AF-A0A2U1ZZU2-F1
#
_entry.id   AF-A0A2U1ZZU2-F1
#
_cell.length_a   1.000
_cell.length_b   1.000
_cell.length_c   1.000
_cell.angle_alpha   90.00
_cell.angle_beta   90.00
_cell.angle_gamma   90.00
#
_symmetry.space_group_name_H-M   'P 1'
#
loop_
_entity.id
_entity.type
_entity.pdbx_description
1 polymer ?
#
loop_
_entity_poly.entity_id
_entity_poly.type
_entity_poly.pdbx_seq_one_letter_code
_entity_poly.pdbx_strand_id
1 'polypeptide(L)'
;MSTRSRTSRKPVPTLFVQVAQHPSLGVETTSGRPWVGVDQQVGHGSADALYALTPEQYAGALVDSSTLGTFEGECWRGDHPELRLHEPGGGSWKPERWVGARARMLPPSVAGEIWHHVDALGESADNERAATSRALAAGTTTAGTDGDPSLIFRLTGDGAYPRPEALIAGLAPGSDRSRARSVLGDPLPDSPDTYALEGDRLRLTYGGDDGGDGDGLLAVTLERPAALPLPAGQIRTFLEVLGEPEAGPAFEAVATLAGGTSRRWAASSGFHRRLIAFDGGVEVQVEEGRVLSARVRLGAGSAGAAYPHAEGLLPGTTWPPSRDDVHRALGAPAATNGRLELHRFGARDLLITYDGDTPTDLTAVGRGVSVTHRMHRWRSGEFTTFLDILGRPRTDPLVGRVHALPGVRLAYRRDVVDRVEIGGSGHPAERFAAFVDGMPPRPTRSDVPFGRPHDTGDTDDLRYLDQGCVHVRAADGTLVSTIAVSQEPPSGLDLHRPRPWTDR
;
A
#
# COMPACT_ATOMS: atom_id res chain seq x y z
N MET A 1 -27.42 -23.06 48.88
CA MET A 1 -26.16 -22.73 48.18
C MET A 1 -26.16 -23.40 46.83
N SER A 2 -26.33 -22.65 45.74
CA SER A 2 -26.13 -23.14 44.37
C SER A 2 -25.55 -22.01 43.54
N THR A 3 -24.24 -22.07 43.30
CA THR A 3 -23.48 -21.11 42.51
C THR A 3 -23.49 -21.55 41.05
N ARG A 4 -24.33 -20.91 40.22
CA ARG A 4 -24.20 -20.99 38.76
C ARG A 4 -22.98 -20.19 38.34
N SER A 5 -21.94 -20.90 37.89
CA SER A 5 -20.82 -20.34 37.15
C SER A 5 -21.33 -19.78 35.81
N ARG A 6 -21.41 -18.45 35.69
CA ARG A 6 -21.48 -17.77 34.39
C ARG A 6 -20.06 -17.70 33.85
N THR A 7 -19.69 -18.63 32.99
CA THR A 7 -18.55 -18.45 32.08
C THR A 7 -18.87 -17.27 31.17
N SER A 8 -18.33 -16.11 31.54
CA SER A 8 -18.25 -14.92 30.69
C SER A 8 -17.44 -15.31 29.45
N ARG A 9 -18.14 -15.60 28.35
CA ARG A 9 -17.54 -15.75 27.03
C ARG A 9 -17.01 -14.36 26.68
N LYS A 10 -15.69 -14.20 26.53
CA LYS A 10 -15.09 -12.94 26.08
C LYS A 10 -15.86 -12.49 24.82
N PRO A 11 -16.31 -11.22 24.73
CA PRO A 11 -16.97 -10.73 23.53
C PRO A 11 -16.05 -10.94 22.33
N VAL A 12 -16.60 -11.44 21.23
CA VAL A 12 -15.86 -11.58 19.97
C VAL A 12 -15.41 -10.18 19.58
N PRO A 13 -14.10 -9.93 19.38
CA PRO A 13 -13.62 -8.59 19.11
C PRO A 13 -14.20 -8.09 17.78
N THR A 14 -14.89 -6.95 17.86
CA THR A 14 -15.61 -6.30 16.77
C THR A 14 -14.67 -5.86 15.66
N LEU A 15 -14.97 -6.23 14.42
CA LEU A 15 -14.20 -5.88 13.23
C LEU A 15 -14.92 -4.77 12.45
N PHE A 16 -14.21 -3.68 12.19
CA PHE A 16 -14.68 -2.56 11.36
C PHE A 16 -13.97 -2.59 10.02
N VAL A 17 -14.73 -2.63 8.93
CA VAL A 17 -14.21 -2.68 7.57
C VAL A 17 -14.63 -1.42 6.83
N GLN A 18 -13.66 -0.60 6.46
CA GLN A 18 -13.86 0.62 5.69
C GLN A 18 -13.98 0.29 4.20
N VAL A 19 -15.00 0.83 3.56
CA VAL A 19 -15.35 0.65 2.14
C VAL A 19 -15.02 1.91 1.33
N ALA A 20 -15.20 3.10 1.90
CA ALA A 20 -14.79 4.37 1.29
C ALA A 20 -13.98 5.21 2.27
N GLN A 21 -13.06 6.03 1.74
CA GLN A 21 -12.17 6.88 2.55
C GLN A 21 -12.68 8.32 2.72
N HIS A 22 -13.48 8.82 1.77
CA HIS A 22 -13.94 10.21 1.76
C HIS A 22 -15.44 10.28 1.39
N PRO A 23 -16.34 10.42 2.39
CA PRO A 23 -16.08 10.28 3.82
C PRO A 23 -15.71 8.84 4.17
N SER A 24 -15.19 8.65 5.38
CA SER A 24 -14.88 7.33 5.91
C SER A 24 -16.20 6.56 6.08
N LEU A 25 -16.45 5.56 5.24
CA LEU A 25 -17.68 4.74 5.28
C LEU A 25 -17.33 3.27 5.38
N GLY A 26 -18.16 2.48 6.05
CA GLY A 26 -17.92 1.04 6.11
C GLY A 26 -18.95 0.26 6.90
N VAL A 27 -18.56 -0.94 7.33
CA VAL A 27 -19.44 -1.88 8.04
C VAL A 27 -18.75 -2.41 9.29
N GLU A 28 -19.51 -2.51 10.37
CA GLU A 28 -19.14 -3.29 11.56
C GLU A 28 -19.61 -4.73 11.34
N THR A 29 -18.69 -5.66 11.01
CA THR A 29 -19.07 -6.96 10.44
C THR A 29 -19.74 -7.91 11.43
N THR A 30 -19.63 -7.67 12.74
CA THR A 30 -20.27 -8.52 13.76
C THR A 30 -21.79 -8.30 13.80
N SER A 31 -22.23 -7.04 13.73
CA SER A 31 -23.66 -6.70 13.68
C SER A 31 -24.20 -6.49 12.26
N GLY A 32 -23.31 -6.28 11.28
CA GLY A 32 -23.66 -5.90 9.91
C GLY A 32 -24.06 -4.44 9.76
N ARG A 33 -23.98 -3.62 10.82
CA ARG A 33 -24.38 -2.20 10.80
C ARG A 33 -23.39 -1.37 9.99
N PRO A 34 -23.86 -0.61 9.00
CA PRO A 34 -23.01 0.34 8.30
C PRO A 34 -22.71 1.56 9.18
N TRP A 35 -21.64 2.27 8.87
CA TRP A 35 -21.19 3.44 9.62
C TRP A 35 -20.55 4.51 8.75
N VAL A 36 -20.52 5.74 9.29
CA VAL A 36 -19.73 6.89 8.81
C VAL A 36 -18.77 7.36 9.89
N GLY A 37 -17.55 7.71 9.50
CA GLY A 37 -16.56 8.37 10.35
C GLY A 37 -16.75 9.88 10.28
N VAL A 38 -16.90 10.51 11.44
CA VAL A 38 -17.03 11.95 11.61
C VAL A 38 -15.82 12.44 12.39
N ASP A 39 -15.07 13.36 11.79
CA ASP A 39 -13.84 13.90 12.39
C ASP A 39 -14.13 14.58 13.73
N GLN A 40 -13.43 14.16 14.77
CA GLN A 40 -13.52 14.68 16.13
C GLN A 40 -12.15 15.14 16.60
N GLN A 41 -12.11 16.30 17.27
CA GLN A 41 -10.88 16.83 17.83
C GLN A 41 -10.48 16.04 19.09
N VAL A 42 -9.29 15.42 19.06
CA VAL A 42 -8.75 14.64 20.18
C VAL A 42 -7.37 15.18 20.55
N GLY A 43 -7.31 15.98 21.62
CA GLY A 43 -6.08 16.64 22.05
C GLY A 43 -5.56 17.65 21.02
N HIS A 44 -4.36 17.41 20.47
CA HIS A 44 -3.72 18.27 19.45
C HIS A 44 -3.89 17.75 18.01
N GLY A 45 -4.69 16.69 17.80
CA GLY A 45 -5.02 16.17 16.47
C GLY A 45 -6.51 15.86 16.32
N SER A 46 -6.87 15.18 15.24
CA SER A 46 -8.25 14.77 14.94
C SER A 46 -8.32 13.29 14.54
N ALA A 47 -9.46 12.65 14.82
CA ALA A 47 -9.72 11.24 14.54
C ALA A 47 -11.21 10.99 14.31
N ASP A 48 -11.54 9.94 13.55
CA ASP A 48 -12.93 9.60 13.26
C ASP A 48 -13.63 8.97 14.47
N ALA A 49 -14.72 9.60 14.91
CA ALA A 49 -15.77 8.91 15.67
C ALA A 49 -16.73 8.22 14.69
N LEU A 50 -17.10 6.97 14.97
CA LEU A 50 -17.91 6.17 14.05
C LEU A 50 -19.38 6.19 14.49
N TYR A 51 -20.27 6.56 13.58
CA TYR A 51 -21.73 6.62 13.81
C TYR A 51 -22.44 5.65 12.88
N ALA A 52 -23.41 4.92 13.41
CA ALA A 52 -24.19 3.96 12.66
C ALA A 52 -25.12 4.65 11.65
N LEU A 53 -25.22 4.07 10.46
CA LEU A 53 -26.12 4.49 9.39
C LEU A 53 -27.28 3.47 9.24
N THR A 54 -28.37 3.91 8.63
CA THR A 54 -29.33 2.97 8.03
C THR A 54 -28.76 2.40 6.72
N PRO A 55 -29.24 1.23 6.25
CA PRO A 55 -28.84 0.68 4.95
C PRO A 55 -29.03 1.67 3.79
N GLU A 56 -30.12 2.44 3.80
CA GLU A 56 -30.45 3.42 2.76
C GLU A 56 -29.51 4.61 2.78
N GLN A 57 -29.20 5.15 3.96
CA GLN A 57 -28.22 6.23 4.12
C GLN A 57 -26.84 5.79 3.61
N TYR A 58 -26.43 4.57 3.95
CA TYR A 58 -25.15 4.01 3.54
C TYR A 58 -25.05 3.78 2.03
N ALA A 59 -26.06 3.13 1.42
CA ALA A 59 -26.10 2.93 -0.02
C ALA A 59 -26.16 4.26 -0.80
N GLY A 60 -26.96 5.22 -0.31
CA GLY A 60 -27.03 6.57 -0.87
C GLY A 60 -25.69 7.31 -0.81
N ALA A 61 -25.01 7.25 0.34
CA ALA A 61 -23.72 7.91 0.55
C ALA A 61 -22.60 7.35 -0.34
N LEU A 62 -22.65 6.06 -0.68
CA LEU A 62 -21.71 5.45 -1.63
C LEU A 62 -21.91 5.96 -3.07
N VAL A 63 -23.12 6.41 -3.42
CA VAL A 63 -23.41 7.03 -4.73
C VAL A 63 -23.05 8.52 -4.71
N ASP A 64 -23.48 9.22 -3.67
CA ASP A 64 -23.24 10.64 -3.46
C ASP A 64 -23.06 10.91 -1.97
N SER A 65 -21.81 11.15 -1.56
CA SER A 65 -21.47 11.38 -0.17
C SER A 65 -22.07 12.66 0.40
N SER A 66 -22.44 13.64 -0.45
CA SER A 66 -23.02 14.90 0.02
C SER A 66 -24.37 14.71 0.71
N THR A 67 -25.03 13.57 0.46
CA THR A 67 -26.29 13.17 1.11
C THR A 67 -26.17 13.02 2.63
N LEU A 68 -24.96 12.81 3.17
CA LEU A 68 -24.71 12.70 4.60
C LEU A 68 -24.41 14.03 5.30
N GLY A 69 -24.21 15.13 4.57
CA GLY A 69 -23.66 16.36 5.16
C GLY A 69 -24.44 16.91 6.36
N THR A 70 -25.78 16.84 6.33
CA THR A 70 -26.63 17.23 7.46
C THR A 70 -26.40 16.31 8.68
N PHE A 71 -26.39 14.99 8.44
CA PHE A 71 -26.21 13.98 9.47
C PHE A 71 -24.82 14.04 10.10
N GLU A 72 -23.77 14.18 9.28
CA GLU A 72 -22.39 14.37 9.77
C GLU A 72 -22.28 15.62 10.65
N GLY A 73 -22.96 16.71 10.27
CA GLY A 73 -23.04 17.93 11.07
C GLY A 73 -23.76 17.73 12.42
N GLU A 74 -24.84 16.93 12.46
CA GLU A 74 -25.56 16.55 13.69
C GLU A 74 -24.68 15.68 14.61
N CYS A 75 -24.02 14.67 14.05
CA CYS A 75 -23.05 13.85 14.78
C CYS A 75 -21.90 14.66 15.35
N TRP A 76 -21.34 15.60 14.57
CA TRP A 76 -20.26 16.48 14.99
C TRP A 76 -20.65 17.36 16.19
N ARG A 77 -21.89 17.86 16.21
CA ARG A 77 -22.46 18.63 17.35
C ARG A 77 -22.79 17.77 18.58
N GLY A 78 -22.78 16.44 18.43
CA GLY A 78 -23.12 15.51 19.50
C GLY A 78 -24.63 15.25 19.63
N ASP A 79 -25.41 15.48 18.58
CA ASP A 79 -26.87 15.32 18.59
C ASP A 79 -27.29 13.83 18.61
N HIS A 80 -26.39 12.91 18.25
CA HIS A 80 -26.65 11.45 18.10
C HIS A 80 -25.72 10.53 18.92
N PRO A 81 -25.63 10.67 20.26
CA PRO A 81 -24.78 9.79 21.07
C PRO A 81 -25.22 8.32 21.02
N GLU A 82 -26.49 8.04 20.75
CA GLU A 82 -27.09 6.70 20.65
C GLU A 82 -26.66 5.92 19.40
N LEU A 83 -26.23 6.62 18.35
CA LEU A 83 -25.77 6.00 17.09
C LEU A 83 -24.26 5.72 17.09
N ARG A 84 -23.54 6.19 18.12
CA ARG A 84 -22.08 6.10 18.17
C ARG A 84 -21.61 4.67 18.43
N LEU A 85 -20.81 4.15 17.50
CA LEU A 85 -20.22 2.80 17.55
C LEU A 85 -18.79 2.82 18.12
N HIS A 86 -18.06 3.91 17.91
CA HIS A 86 -16.69 4.09 18.39
C HIS A 86 -16.40 5.56 18.69
N GLU A 87 -15.65 5.79 19.76
CA GLU A 87 -15.17 7.10 20.18
C GLU A 87 -13.63 7.09 20.22
N PRO A 88 -12.96 8.01 19.51
CA PRO A 88 -11.51 8.08 19.52
C PRO A 88 -11.01 8.65 20.86
N GLY A 89 -9.99 8.03 21.47
CA GLY A 89 -9.47 8.47 22.77
C GLY A 89 -8.32 7.62 23.31
N GLY A 90 -7.58 8.19 24.28
CA GLY A 90 -6.59 7.43 25.06
C GLY A 90 -5.39 6.86 24.27
N GLY A 91 -5.04 7.45 23.13
CA GLY A 91 -3.96 6.97 22.26
C GLY A 91 -4.40 5.98 21.16
N SER A 92 -5.68 5.60 21.12
CA SER A 92 -6.27 4.82 20.02
C SER A 92 -7.08 5.73 19.11
N TRP A 93 -6.55 5.97 17.90
CA TRP A 93 -7.15 6.84 16.87
C TRP A 93 -8.07 6.08 15.91
N LYS A 94 -8.11 4.74 16.05
CA LYS A 94 -8.94 3.80 15.27
C LYS A 94 -9.44 2.70 16.20
N PRO A 95 -10.50 1.96 15.82
CA PRO A 95 -10.86 0.71 16.49
C PRO A 95 -9.71 -0.30 16.48
N GLU A 96 -9.62 -1.14 17.51
CA GLU A 96 -8.54 -2.14 17.66
C GLU A 96 -8.44 -3.08 16.45
N ARG A 97 -9.58 -3.44 15.84
CA ARG A 97 -9.64 -4.23 14.60
C ARG A 97 -10.28 -3.41 13.50
N TRP A 98 -9.45 -2.68 12.78
CA TRP A 98 -9.82 -1.86 11.65
C TRP A 98 -9.17 -2.39 10.38
N VAL A 99 -9.98 -2.63 9.35
CA VAL A 99 -9.51 -2.93 8.00
C VAL A 99 -9.83 -1.72 7.12
N GLY A 100 -8.80 -0.99 6.72
CA GLY A 100 -8.95 0.18 5.87
C GLY A 100 -9.36 -0.17 4.43
N ALA A 101 -10.00 0.76 3.75
CA ALA A 101 -10.22 0.64 2.31
C ALA A 101 -8.85 0.66 1.61
N ARG A 102 -8.64 -0.31 0.72
CA ARG A 102 -7.37 -0.46 0.01
C ARG A 102 -7.14 0.73 -0.92
N ALA A 103 -6.00 1.41 -0.76
CA ALA A 103 -5.59 2.43 -1.71
C ALA A 103 -5.32 1.77 -3.07
N ARG A 104 -5.91 2.31 -4.14
CA ARG A 104 -5.72 1.87 -5.52
C ARG A 104 -4.90 2.89 -6.30
N MET A 105 -4.16 2.43 -7.30
CA MET A 105 -3.38 3.32 -8.18
C MET A 105 -4.28 4.11 -9.14
N LEU A 106 -5.39 3.50 -9.55
CA LEU A 106 -6.49 4.16 -10.24
C LEU A 106 -7.64 4.31 -9.26
N PRO A 107 -8.32 5.49 -9.22
CA PRO A 107 -9.59 5.61 -8.54
C PRO A 107 -10.54 4.50 -9.02
N PRO A 108 -11.28 3.85 -8.10
CA PRO A 108 -12.30 2.88 -8.46
C PRO A 108 -13.29 3.47 -9.47
N SER A 109 -13.67 2.71 -10.51
CA SER A 109 -14.69 3.14 -11.47
C SER A 109 -16.10 3.18 -10.87
N VAL A 110 -16.32 2.41 -9.81
CA VAL A 110 -17.56 2.36 -9.03
C VAL A 110 -17.22 2.32 -7.54
N ALA A 111 -18.13 2.82 -6.70
CA ALA A 111 -18.05 2.62 -5.25
C ALA A 111 -18.77 1.33 -4.82
N GLY A 112 -18.50 0.85 -3.61
CA GLY A 112 -19.22 -0.28 -3.01
C GLY A 112 -18.31 -1.34 -2.40
N GLU A 113 -18.94 -2.30 -1.73
CA GLU A 113 -18.29 -3.40 -1.03
C GLU A 113 -17.58 -4.38 -1.98
N ILE A 114 -17.94 -4.37 -3.27
CA ILE A 114 -17.38 -5.24 -4.31
C ILE A 114 -15.84 -5.27 -4.31
N TRP A 115 -15.19 -4.16 -3.96
CA TRP A 115 -13.73 -4.08 -3.98
C TRP A 115 -13.03 -4.95 -2.94
N HIS A 116 -13.65 -5.17 -1.77
CA HIS A 116 -13.13 -6.13 -0.79
C HIS A 116 -13.22 -7.56 -1.30
N HIS A 117 -14.24 -7.86 -2.12
CA HIS A 117 -14.38 -9.17 -2.76
C HIS A 117 -13.41 -9.34 -3.92
N VAL A 118 -13.20 -8.32 -4.74
CA VAL A 118 -12.16 -8.26 -5.78
C VAL A 118 -10.78 -8.53 -5.19
N ASP A 119 -10.46 -7.90 -4.05
CA ASP A 119 -9.17 -8.07 -3.38
C ASP A 119 -9.00 -9.46 -2.73
N ALA A 120 -10.09 -10.13 -2.40
CA ALA A 120 -10.10 -11.46 -1.77
C ALA A 120 -10.20 -12.62 -2.78
N LEU A 121 -10.64 -12.36 -4.00
CA LEU A 121 -10.88 -13.40 -4.99
C LEU A 121 -9.58 -14.15 -5.33
N GLY A 122 -9.62 -15.48 -5.31
CA GLY A 122 -8.45 -16.34 -5.55
C GLY A 122 -7.40 -16.38 -4.43
N GLU A 123 -7.60 -15.66 -3.33
CA GLU A 123 -6.75 -15.77 -2.14
C GLU A 123 -7.07 -17.06 -1.36
N SER A 124 -6.09 -17.56 -0.59
CA SER A 124 -6.30 -18.74 0.26
C SER A 124 -7.33 -18.46 1.37
N ALA A 125 -7.99 -19.50 1.87
CA ALA A 125 -9.02 -19.36 2.92
C ALA A 125 -8.48 -18.77 4.23
N ASP A 126 -7.18 -18.91 4.49
CA ASP A 126 -6.51 -18.37 5.69
C ASP A 126 -6.03 -16.93 5.50
N ASN A 127 -6.15 -16.36 4.29
CA ASN A 127 -5.78 -14.99 4.00
C ASN A 127 -6.74 -14.00 4.69
N GLU A 128 -6.20 -12.93 5.29
CA GLU A 128 -6.98 -11.89 5.97
C GLU A 128 -8.01 -11.23 5.04
N ARG A 129 -7.70 -11.03 3.76
CA ARG A 129 -8.64 -10.48 2.76
C ARG A 129 -9.80 -11.43 2.52
N ALA A 130 -9.52 -12.73 2.41
CA ALA A 130 -10.56 -13.75 2.29
C ALA A 130 -11.43 -13.83 3.56
N ALA A 131 -10.84 -13.63 4.74
CA ALA A 131 -11.58 -13.52 6.00
C ALA A 131 -12.47 -12.26 6.04
N THR A 132 -11.94 -11.09 5.68
CA THR A 132 -12.69 -9.83 5.61
C THR A 132 -13.84 -9.90 4.62
N SER A 133 -13.59 -10.41 3.41
CA SER A 133 -14.61 -10.61 2.37
C SER A 133 -15.76 -11.51 2.85
N ARG A 134 -15.44 -12.65 3.50
CA ARG A 134 -16.45 -13.53 4.10
C ARG A 134 -17.23 -12.88 5.24
N ALA A 135 -16.55 -12.09 6.07
CA ALA A 135 -17.18 -11.36 7.16
C ALA A 135 -18.16 -10.29 6.65
N LEU A 136 -17.78 -9.52 5.62
CA LEU A 136 -18.67 -8.57 4.95
C LEU A 136 -19.90 -9.24 4.34
N ALA A 137 -19.68 -10.39 3.70
CA ALA A 137 -20.73 -11.19 3.08
C ALA A 137 -21.62 -11.95 4.08
N ALA A 138 -21.27 -12.00 5.36
CA ALA A 138 -21.96 -12.79 6.38
C ALA A 138 -22.25 -14.25 5.96
N GLY A 139 -21.37 -14.86 5.16
CA GLY A 139 -21.51 -16.23 4.68
C GLY A 139 -22.54 -16.45 3.56
N THR A 140 -23.09 -15.38 2.96
CA THR A 140 -24.09 -15.45 1.87
C THR A 140 -23.49 -15.74 0.50
N THR A 141 -22.19 -15.53 0.35
CA THR A 141 -21.45 -15.78 -0.89
C THR A 141 -21.23 -17.27 -1.12
N THR A 142 -21.40 -17.70 -2.36
CA THR A 142 -21.04 -19.05 -2.81
C THR A 142 -19.87 -18.99 -3.78
N ALA A 143 -18.96 -19.96 -3.71
CA ALA A 143 -17.93 -20.14 -4.73
C ALA A 143 -18.60 -20.67 -6.01
N GLY A 144 -18.16 -20.20 -7.17
CA GLY A 144 -18.61 -20.80 -8.44
C GLY A 144 -18.04 -22.20 -8.62
N THR A 145 -18.66 -22.96 -9.52
CA THR A 145 -18.35 -24.39 -9.75
C THR A 145 -17.29 -24.63 -10.81
N ASP A 146 -16.86 -23.59 -11.52
CA ASP A 146 -15.94 -23.67 -12.65
C ASP A 146 -14.50 -23.35 -12.22
N GLY A 147 -13.51 -23.88 -12.94
CA GLY A 147 -12.10 -23.92 -12.53
C GLY A 147 -11.40 -22.57 -12.28
N ASP A 148 -12.03 -21.45 -12.60
CA ASP A 148 -11.54 -20.10 -12.29
C ASP A 148 -12.10 -19.60 -10.94
N PRO A 149 -11.30 -18.88 -10.12
CA PRO A 149 -11.79 -18.30 -8.88
C PRO A 149 -13.01 -17.40 -9.14
N SER A 150 -14.14 -17.73 -8.52
CA SER A 150 -15.40 -17.03 -8.70
C SER A 150 -16.21 -16.92 -7.42
N LEU A 151 -16.95 -15.81 -7.27
CA LEU A 151 -17.86 -15.54 -6.15
C LEU A 151 -19.22 -15.12 -6.70
N ILE A 152 -20.30 -15.73 -6.19
CA ILE A 152 -21.68 -15.41 -6.56
C ILE A 152 -22.37 -14.72 -5.38
N PHE A 153 -22.94 -13.55 -5.65
CA PHE A 153 -23.70 -12.72 -4.72
C PHE A 153 -25.16 -12.69 -5.18
N ARG A 154 -26.04 -13.39 -4.47
CA ARG A 154 -27.49 -13.26 -4.67
C ARG A 154 -27.94 -11.92 -4.09
N LEU A 155 -28.79 -11.19 -4.80
CA LEU A 155 -29.31 -9.90 -4.33
C LEU A 155 -30.72 -10.01 -3.76
N THR A 156 -31.42 -11.12 -4.02
CA THR A 156 -32.80 -11.37 -3.58
C THR A 156 -32.96 -12.77 -2.99
N GLY A 157 -33.99 -12.93 -2.16
CA GLY A 157 -34.39 -14.23 -1.59
C GLY A 157 -33.55 -14.67 -0.39
N ASP A 158 -33.79 -15.90 0.06
CA ASP A 158 -33.08 -16.47 1.20
C ASP A 158 -31.58 -16.63 0.88
N GLY A 159 -30.74 -16.04 1.75
CA GLY A 159 -29.29 -15.99 1.53
C GLY A 159 -28.85 -14.88 0.57
N ALA A 160 -29.68 -13.86 0.33
CA ALA A 160 -29.24 -12.63 -0.32
C ALA A 160 -28.08 -11.97 0.45
N TYR A 161 -27.24 -11.27 -0.29
CA TYR A 161 -26.15 -10.47 0.25
C TYR A 161 -26.71 -9.47 1.27
N PRO A 162 -26.07 -9.25 2.44
CA PRO A 162 -26.69 -8.50 3.54
C PRO A 162 -27.07 -7.05 3.22
N ARG A 163 -26.41 -6.44 2.24
CA ARG A 163 -26.59 -5.04 1.81
C ARG A 163 -26.50 -4.97 0.29
N PRO A 164 -27.51 -5.47 -0.45
CA PRO A 164 -27.38 -5.67 -1.89
C PRO A 164 -27.17 -4.35 -2.66
N GLU A 165 -27.76 -3.24 -2.20
CA GLU A 165 -27.61 -1.91 -2.78
C GLU A 165 -26.23 -1.27 -2.54
N ALA A 166 -25.46 -1.80 -1.58
CA ALA A 166 -24.12 -1.34 -1.25
C ALA A 166 -23.01 -2.22 -1.84
N LEU A 167 -23.36 -3.38 -2.42
CA LEU A 167 -22.38 -4.25 -3.09
C LEU A 167 -21.71 -3.47 -4.23
N ILE A 168 -22.51 -2.88 -5.11
CA ILE A 168 -22.07 -1.94 -6.16
C ILE A 168 -22.99 -0.73 -6.08
N ALA A 169 -22.42 0.41 -5.72
CA ALA A 169 -23.18 1.64 -5.53
C ALA A 169 -23.97 2.00 -6.79
N GLY A 170 -25.27 2.24 -6.62
CA GLY A 170 -26.17 2.60 -7.70
C GLY A 170 -26.83 1.42 -8.41
N LEU A 171 -26.45 0.18 -8.09
CA LEU A 171 -27.20 -1.03 -8.47
C LEU A 171 -27.95 -1.58 -7.27
N ALA A 172 -29.17 -2.04 -7.52
CA ALA A 172 -30.08 -2.60 -6.52
C ALA A 172 -30.76 -3.86 -7.08
N PRO A 173 -31.33 -4.72 -6.23
CA PRO A 173 -32.26 -5.75 -6.67
C PRO A 173 -33.30 -5.18 -7.63
N GLY A 174 -33.49 -5.83 -8.78
CA GLY A 174 -34.46 -5.36 -9.78
C GLY A 174 -33.94 -4.30 -10.76
N SER A 175 -32.68 -3.83 -10.63
CA SER A 175 -32.08 -2.92 -11.63
C SER A 175 -32.08 -3.54 -13.02
N ASP A 176 -32.29 -2.75 -14.06
CA ASP A 176 -32.26 -3.21 -15.46
C ASP A 176 -30.86 -3.07 -16.09
N ARG A 177 -30.74 -3.49 -17.37
CA ARG A 177 -29.50 -3.39 -18.15
C ARG A 177 -29.09 -1.95 -18.46
N SER A 178 -30.06 -1.04 -18.60
CA SER A 178 -29.78 0.38 -18.83
C SER A 178 -29.10 1.00 -17.61
N ARG A 179 -29.62 0.68 -16.42
CA ARG A 179 -29.04 1.09 -15.15
C ARG A 179 -27.66 0.49 -14.96
N ALA A 180 -27.48 -0.81 -15.24
CA ALA A 180 -26.17 -1.45 -15.21
C ALA A 180 -25.16 -0.72 -16.11
N ARG A 181 -25.52 -0.41 -17.36
CA ARG A 181 -24.66 0.33 -18.28
C ARG A 181 -24.31 1.74 -17.77
N SER A 182 -25.28 2.43 -17.15
CA SER A 182 -25.05 3.77 -16.58
C SER A 182 -24.06 3.78 -15.40
N VAL A 183 -23.97 2.67 -14.66
CA VAL A 183 -23.12 2.54 -13.47
C VAL A 183 -21.76 1.93 -13.82
N LEU A 184 -21.76 0.86 -14.61
CA LEU A 184 -20.58 0.04 -14.90
C LEU A 184 -19.88 0.44 -16.21
N GLY A 185 -20.51 1.27 -17.04
CA GLY A 185 -20.06 1.55 -18.40
C GLY A 185 -20.53 0.49 -19.40
N ASP A 186 -19.84 0.37 -20.54
CA ASP A 186 -20.23 -0.58 -21.57
C ASP A 186 -19.88 -2.02 -21.20
N PRO A 187 -20.74 -3.00 -21.54
CA PRO A 187 -20.42 -4.41 -21.38
C PRO A 187 -19.30 -4.83 -22.33
N LEU A 188 -18.70 -6.00 -22.05
CA LEU A 188 -17.72 -6.61 -22.94
C LEU A 188 -18.34 -6.91 -24.32
N PRO A 189 -17.60 -6.73 -25.44
CA PRO A 189 -18.15 -6.78 -26.80
C PRO A 189 -18.96 -8.04 -27.15
N ASP A 190 -18.58 -9.20 -26.59
CA ASP A 190 -19.21 -10.49 -26.87
C ASP A 190 -20.07 -11.03 -25.70
N SER A 191 -20.31 -10.22 -24.67
CA SER A 191 -21.07 -10.66 -23.49
C SER A 191 -21.90 -9.50 -22.90
N PRO A 192 -23.19 -9.38 -23.27
CA PRO A 192 -24.01 -8.19 -23.02
C PRO A 192 -24.29 -7.92 -21.53
N ASP A 193 -24.15 -8.93 -20.68
CA ASP A 193 -24.37 -8.86 -19.23
C ASP A 193 -23.05 -9.04 -18.45
N THR A 194 -21.90 -8.92 -19.11
CA THR A 194 -20.58 -9.00 -18.43
C THR A 194 -19.81 -7.70 -18.60
N TYR A 195 -19.30 -7.19 -17.50
CA TYR A 195 -18.57 -5.92 -17.42
C TYR A 195 -17.15 -6.16 -16.91
N ALA A 196 -16.21 -5.31 -17.32
CA ALA A 196 -14.85 -5.34 -16.78
C ALA A 196 -14.78 -4.56 -15.46
N LEU A 197 -14.15 -5.15 -14.44
CA LEU A 197 -13.84 -4.48 -13.18
C LEU A 197 -12.36 -4.70 -12.86
N GLU A 198 -11.51 -3.78 -13.31
CA GLU A 198 -10.04 -3.85 -13.17
C GLU A 198 -9.47 -5.19 -13.71
N GLY A 199 -9.99 -5.67 -14.84
CA GLY A 199 -9.58 -6.94 -15.46
C GLY A 199 -10.18 -8.21 -14.84
N ASP A 200 -10.88 -8.12 -13.71
CA ASP A 200 -11.82 -9.18 -13.29
C ASP A 200 -13.14 -9.00 -14.07
N ARG A 201 -13.94 -10.07 -14.17
CA ARG A 201 -15.22 -10.07 -14.89
C ARG A 201 -16.37 -9.99 -13.89
N LEU A 202 -17.29 -9.09 -14.16
CA LEU A 202 -18.52 -8.93 -13.40
C LEU A 202 -19.70 -9.33 -14.28
N ARG A 203 -20.26 -10.53 -14.07
CA ARG A 203 -21.44 -11.00 -14.78
C ARG A 203 -22.71 -10.72 -13.97
N LEU A 204 -23.68 -10.07 -14.59
CA LEU A 204 -24.98 -9.78 -14.01
C LEU A 204 -25.98 -10.85 -14.44
N THR A 205 -26.78 -11.34 -13.50
CA THR A 205 -27.88 -12.29 -13.77
C THR A 205 -29.21 -11.59 -13.54
N TYR A 206 -30.06 -11.58 -14.56
CA TYR A 206 -31.41 -11.00 -14.52
C TYR A 206 -32.47 -12.10 -14.44
N GLY A 207 -33.63 -11.79 -13.87
CA GLY A 207 -34.81 -12.65 -14.00
C GLY A 207 -35.38 -12.59 -15.41
N GLY A 208 -36.09 -13.64 -15.85
CA GLY A 208 -36.96 -13.53 -17.04
C GLY A 208 -36.85 -14.60 -18.14
N ASP A 209 -35.91 -15.54 -18.13
CA ASP A 209 -35.83 -16.53 -19.24
C ASP A 209 -37.01 -17.53 -19.27
N ASP A 210 -37.74 -17.70 -18.15
CA ASP A 210 -38.90 -18.61 -18.02
C ASP A 210 -40.23 -17.88 -17.70
N GLY A 211 -40.55 -16.79 -18.42
CA GLY A 211 -41.93 -16.29 -18.54
C GLY A 211 -42.57 -15.64 -17.30
N GLY A 212 -41.77 -15.17 -16.34
CA GLY A 212 -42.23 -14.31 -15.24
C GLY A 212 -41.86 -12.84 -15.47
N ASP A 213 -42.79 -11.91 -15.21
CA ASP A 213 -42.70 -10.46 -15.39
C ASP A 213 -41.62 -9.76 -14.51
N GLY A 214 -40.34 -10.11 -14.68
CA GLY A 214 -39.28 -9.45 -13.93
C GLY A 214 -37.91 -9.52 -14.60
N ASP A 215 -37.61 -8.57 -15.48
CA ASP A 215 -36.30 -8.34 -16.12
C ASP A 215 -35.24 -7.72 -15.17
N GLY A 216 -35.38 -7.97 -13.87
CA GLY A 216 -34.63 -7.30 -12.82
C GLY A 216 -33.36 -8.03 -12.42
N LEU A 217 -32.32 -7.30 -11.98
CA LEU A 217 -31.07 -7.87 -11.49
C LEU A 217 -31.31 -8.75 -10.24
N LEU A 218 -30.88 -10.00 -10.30
CA LEU A 218 -31.04 -11.02 -9.25
C LEU A 218 -29.72 -11.41 -8.58
N ALA A 219 -28.62 -11.42 -9.34
CA ALA A 219 -27.32 -11.82 -8.82
C ALA A 219 -26.17 -11.14 -9.56
N VAL A 220 -25.04 -11.08 -8.86
CA VAL A 220 -23.75 -10.63 -9.39
C VAL A 220 -22.77 -11.78 -9.25
N THR A 221 -22.07 -12.12 -10.32
CA THR A 221 -20.96 -13.07 -10.29
C THR A 221 -19.67 -12.34 -10.57
N LEU A 222 -18.70 -12.46 -9.68
CA LEU A 222 -17.35 -11.92 -9.85
C LEU A 222 -16.40 -13.08 -10.18
N GLU A 223 -15.69 -12.99 -11.29
CA GLU A 223 -14.82 -14.05 -11.81
C GLU A 223 -13.43 -13.49 -12.11
N ARG A 224 -12.39 -14.25 -11.77
CA ARG A 224 -11.00 -13.91 -12.13
C ARG A 224 -10.57 -14.72 -13.33
N PRO A 225 -10.36 -14.09 -14.50
CA PRO A 225 -9.79 -14.78 -15.64
C PRO A 225 -8.40 -15.34 -15.34
N ALA A 226 -8.01 -16.37 -16.09
CA ALA A 226 -6.64 -16.87 -16.10
C ALA A 226 -5.62 -15.73 -16.34
N ALA A 227 -4.51 -15.78 -15.62
CA ALA A 227 -3.47 -14.76 -15.70
C ALA A 227 -2.86 -14.70 -17.11
N LEU A 228 -2.79 -13.49 -17.67
CA LEU A 228 -2.03 -13.25 -18.89
C LEU A 228 -0.53 -13.47 -18.64
N PRO A 229 0.22 -14.01 -19.63
CA PRO A 229 1.66 -14.11 -19.53
C PRO A 229 2.29 -12.70 -19.48
N LEU A 230 3.48 -12.60 -18.90
CA LEU A 230 4.21 -11.33 -18.91
C LEU A 230 4.57 -10.94 -20.35
N PRO A 231 4.47 -9.64 -20.69
CA PRO A 231 4.85 -9.14 -22.01
C PRO A 231 6.34 -9.34 -22.26
N ALA A 232 6.73 -9.42 -23.53
CA ALA A 232 8.13 -9.52 -23.94
C ALA A 232 8.88 -8.18 -23.76
N GLY A 233 10.21 -8.22 -23.84
CA GLY A 233 11.07 -7.03 -23.75
C GLY A 233 11.51 -6.67 -22.34
N GLN A 234 12.14 -5.51 -22.19
CA GLN A 234 12.69 -5.06 -20.90
C GLN A 234 11.59 -4.78 -19.87
N ILE A 235 10.35 -4.49 -20.30
CA ILE A 235 9.22 -4.32 -19.39
C ILE A 235 8.97 -5.55 -18.51
N ARG A 236 9.30 -6.74 -19.03
CA ARG A 236 9.24 -8.00 -18.29
C ARG A 236 10.10 -7.95 -17.03
N THR A 237 11.32 -7.45 -17.13
CA THR A 237 12.26 -7.35 -16.01
C THR A 237 11.73 -6.44 -14.91
N PHE A 238 11.11 -5.31 -15.29
CA PHE A 238 10.48 -4.39 -14.34
C PHE A 238 9.22 -4.97 -13.67
N LEU A 239 8.54 -5.92 -14.30
CA LEU A 239 7.43 -6.66 -13.69
C LEU A 239 7.93 -7.81 -12.80
N GLU A 240 8.94 -8.56 -13.24
CA GLU A 240 9.49 -9.72 -12.52
C GLU A 240 10.13 -9.34 -11.19
N VAL A 241 10.70 -8.13 -11.08
CA VAL A 241 11.31 -7.65 -9.84
C VAL A 241 10.31 -7.44 -8.69
N LEU A 242 9.01 -7.30 -8.98
CA LEU A 242 8.00 -6.98 -7.97
C LEU A 242 7.90 -8.09 -6.92
N GLY A 243 8.04 -7.72 -5.64
CA GLY A 243 8.09 -8.63 -4.50
C GLY A 243 9.46 -9.26 -4.23
N GLU A 244 10.41 -9.12 -5.15
CA GLU A 244 11.76 -9.67 -5.00
C GLU A 244 12.59 -8.86 -3.99
N PRO A 245 13.58 -9.49 -3.34
CA PRO A 245 14.48 -8.81 -2.41
C PRO A 245 15.25 -7.67 -3.08
N GLU A 246 15.44 -6.57 -2.35
CA GLU A 246 16.43 -5.56 -2.69
C GLU A 246 17.82 -6.22 -2.76
N ALA A 247 18.60 -5.88 -3.80
CA ALA A 247 19.89 -6.51 -4.11
C ALA A 247 19.83 -8.00 -4.49
N GLY A 248 18.63 -8.56 -4.70
CA GLY A 248 18.46 -9.87 -5.32
C GLY A 248 18.75 -9.87 -6.83
N PRO A 249 18.82 -11.05 -7.49
CA PRO A 249 19.15 -11.15 -8.92
C PRO A 249 18.21 -10.34 -9.83
N ALA A 250 16.91 -10.33 -9.53
CA ALA A 250 15.93 -9.54 -10.29
C ALA A 250 16.13 -8.03 -10.11
N PHE A 251 16.51 -7.59 -8.90
CA PHE A 251 16.84 -6.19 -8.63
C PHE A 251 18.09 -5.76 -9.38
N GLU A 252 19.13 -6.61 -9.40
CA GLU A 252 20.37 -6.32 -10.14
C GLU A 252 20.14 -6.27 -11.66
N ALA A 253 19.21 -7.08 -12.18
CA ALA A 253 18.79 -6.97 -13.58
C ALA A 253 18.13 -5.60 -13.87
N VAL A 254 17.26 -5.12 -12.99
CA VAL A 254 16.68 -3.77 -13.08
C VAL A 254 17.75 -2.69 -12.97
N ALA A 255 18.68 -2.81 -12.02
CA ALA A 255 19.78 -1.85 -11.84
C ALA A 255 20.69 -1.79 -13.08
N THR A 256 20.94 -2.94 -13.72
CA THR A 256 21.72 -3.04 -14.95
C THR A 256 21.02 -2.32 -16.11
N LEU A 257 19.70 -2.52 -16.26
CA LEU A 257 18.90 -1.82 -17.28
C LEU A 257 18.84 -0.31 -17.02
N ALA A 258 18.62 0.08 -15.76
CA ALA A 258 18.56 1.47 -15.36
C ALA A 258 19.89 2.21 -15.59
N GLY A 259 21.02 1.54 -15.34
CA GLY A 259 22.35 2.11 -15.48
C GLY A 259 22.64 3.28 -14.54
N GLY A 260 23.89 3.75 -14.57
CA GLY A 260 24.34 4.93 -13.83
C GLY A 260 24.44 4.73 -12.31
N THR A 261 24.53 5.84 -11.58
CA THR A 261 24.60 5.84 -10.12
C THR A 261 23.19 5.82 -9.53
N SER A 262 22.97 5.02 -8.49
CA SER A 262 21.73 5.03 -7.72
C SER A 262 21.83 5.94 -6.50
N ARG A 263 20.77 6.70 -6.21
CA ARG A 263 20.62 7.50 -4.98
C ARG A 263 19.43 7.01 -4.17
N ARG A 264 19.57 6.97 -2.84
CA ARG A 264 18.50 6.53 -1.93
C ARG A 264 17.83 7.71 -1.24
N TRP A 265 16.51 7.61 -1.10
CA TRP A 265 15.66 8.60 -0.49
C TRP A 265 14.75 7.93 0.54
N ALA A 266 14.58 8.59 1.69
CA ALA A 266 13.66 8.18 2.73
C ALA A 266 12.45 9.12 2.81
N ALA A 267 11.29 8.58 3.16
CA ALA A 267 10.10 9.38 3.42
C ALA A 267 10.25 10.18 4.73
N SER A 268 9.80 11.43 4.74
CA SER A 268 9.85 12.30 5.92
C SER A 268 8.80 11.97 6.98
N SER A 269 7.80 11.15 6.67
CA SER A 269 6.60 10.92 7.49
C SER A 269 6.54 9.54 8.15
N GLY A 270 7.70 8.96 8.53
CA GLY A 270 7.76 7.72 9.31
C GLY A 270 7.48 6.42 8.55
N PHE A 271 7.22 6.45 7.23
CA PHE A 271 7.07 5.22 6.45
C PHE A 271 8.42 4.50 6.29
N HIS A 272 8.42 3.17 6.41
CA HIS A 272 9.57 2.31 6.11
C HIS A 272 9.91 2.26 4.62
N ARG A 273 9.03 2.81 3.77
CA ARG A 273 9.26 2.89 2.34
C ARG A 273 10.50 3.73 2.00
N ARG A 274 11.30 3.23 1.08
CA ARG A 274 12.45 3.92 0.49
C ARG A 274 12.27 4.02 -1.00
N LEU A 275 12.88 5.04 -1.59
CA LEU A 275 12.95 5.23 -3.03
C LEU A 275 14.42 5.20 -3.45
N ILE A 276 14.71 4.37 -4.44
CA ILE A 276 16.02 4.24 -5.08
C ILE A 276 15.87 4.83 -6.49
N ALA A 277 16.53 5.95 -6.75
CA ALA A 277 16.48 6.64 -8.04
C ALA A 277 17.80 6.44 -8.78
N PHE A 278 17.72 5.92 -10.00
CA PHE A 278 18.86 5.72 -10.89
C PHE A 278 18.99 6.90 -11.85
N ASP A 279 20.22 7.30 -12.15
CA ASP A 279 20.48 8.41 -13.07
C ASP A 279 19.95 8.13 -14.49
N GLY A 280 19.79 6.87 -14.91
CA GLY A 280 19.16 6.51 -16.18
C GLY A 280 17.63 6.48 -16.17
N GLY A 281 16.97 7.25 -15.30
CA GLY A 281 15.52 7.51 -15.39
C GLY A 281 14.61 6.42 -14.82
N VAL A 282 15.16 5.54 -13.97
CA VAL A 282 14.39 4.50 -13.26
C VAL A 282 14.27 4.83 -11.77
N GLU A 283 13.09 4.61 -11.20
CA GLU A 283 12.79 4.79 -9.79
C GLU A 283 12.20 3.51 -9.22
N VAL A 284 12.83 2.94 -8.19
CA VAL A 284 12.38 1.72 -7.51
C VAL A 284 11.94 2.06 -6.10
N GLN A 285 10.71 1.71 -5.72
CA GLN A 285 10.28 1.79 -4.32
C GLN A 285 10.46 0.43 -3.65
N VAL A 286 11.06 0.46 -2.46
CA VAL A 286 11.25 -0.73 -1.62
C VAL A 286 10.62 -0.50 -0.25
N GLU A 287 10.10 -1.57 0.33
CA GLU A 287 9.53 -1.58 1.67
C GLU A 287 9.85 -2.95 2.27
N GLU A 288 10.30 -2.97 3.52
CA GLU A 288 10.71 -4.20 4.19
C GLU A 288 11.72 -5.02 3.35
N GLY A 289 12.62 -4.33 2.64
CA GLY A 289 13.67 -4.92 1.80
C GLY A 289 13.14 -5.69 0.58
N ARG A 290 11.89 -5.46 0.18
CA ARG A 290 11.30 -6.01 -1.05
C ARG A 290 10.87 -4.89 -1.98
N VAL A 291 10.93 -5.16 -3.29
CA VAL A 291 10.53 -4.19 -4.30
C VAL A 291 9.00 -4.10 -4.40
N LEU A 292 8.46 -2.91 -4.18
CA LEU A 292 7.04 -2.60 -4.30
C LEU A 292 6.65 -2.11 -5.70
N SER A 293 7.51 -1.30 -6.31
CA SER A 293 7.27 -0.75 -7.65
C SER A 293 8.58 -0.41 -8.35
N ALA A 294 8.54 -0.42 -9.68
CA ALA A 294 9.58 0.10 -10.55
C ALA A 294 8.94 1.02 -11.60
N ARG A 295 9.35 2.29 -11.61
CA ARG A 295 8.92 3.30 -12.57
C ARG A 295 10.03 3.61 -13.55
N VAL A 296 9.69 3.61 -14.83
CA VAL A 296 10.55 3.99 -15.95
C VAL A 296 10.01 5.29 -16.53
N ARG A 297 10.85 6.33 -16.61
CA ARG A 297 10.49 7.62 -17.19
C ARG A 297 10.82 7.64 -18.67
N LEU A 298 9.87 8.00 -19.51
CA LEU A 298 10.06 8.05 -20.96
C LEU A 298 10.36 9.47 -21.45
N GLY A 299 9.91 10.49 -20.71
CA GLY A 299 10.22 11.90 -20.99
C GLY A 299 11.25 12.49 -20.01
N ALA A 300 12.11 13.38 -20.51
CA ALA A 300 12.98 14.19 -19.65
C ALA A 300 12.13 15.30 -19.02
N GLY A 301 12.16 15.40 -17.69
CA GLY A 301 11.39 16.41 -16.95
C GLY A 301 12.21 17.03 -15.83
N SER A 302 11.64 17.99 -15.12
CA SER A 302 12.28 18.62 -13.95
C SER A 302 12.64 17.64 -12.83
N ALA A 303 12.07 16.43 -12.84
CA ALA A 303 12.26 15.38 -11.85
C ALA A 303 13.41 14.40 -12.16
N GLY A 304 14.02 14.43 -13.35
CA GLY A 304 15.15 13.58 -13.70
C GLY A 304 15.25 13.24 -15.19
N ALA A 305 16.25 12.41 -15.53
CA ALA A 305 16.50 11.98 -16.90
C ALA A 305 15.45 10.97 -17.41
N ALA A 306 15.31 10.90 -18.73
CA ALA A 306 14.56 9.86 -19.41
C ALA A 306 15.36 8.56 -19.47
N TYR A 307 14.65 7.44 -19.59
CA TYR A 307 15.23 6.12 -19.76
C TYR A 307 15.88 6.00 -21.14
N PRO A 308 17.19 5.69 -21.22
CA PRO A 308 17.96 5.78 -22.47
C PRO A 308 17.64 4.66 -23.46
N HIS A 309 16.99 3.58 -23.02
CA HIS A 309 16.72 2.39 -23.83
C HIS A 309 15.22 2.15 -24.03
N ALA A 310 14.44 3.24 -24.19
CA ALA A 310 12.99 3.17 -24.33
C ALA A 310 12.55 2.18 -25.42
N GLU A 311 13.27 2.12 -26.54
CA GLU A 311 13.03 1.18 -27.65
C GLU A 311 13.02 -0.30 -27.25
N GLY A 312 13.75 -0.67 -26.18
CA GLY A 312 13.82 -2.04 -25.68
C GLY A 312 12.69 -2.44 -24.74
N LEU A 313 11.82 -1.49 -24.32
CA LEU A 313 10.74 -1.76 -23.38
C LEU A 313 9.63 -2.60 -24.00
N LEU A 314 9.20 -2.23 -25.21
CA LEU A 314 8.18 -2.90 -26.00
C LEU A 314 8.76 -3.24 -27.39
N PRO A 315 9.30 -4.46 -27.56
CA PRO A 315 9.93 -4.87 -28.82
C PRO A 315 8.94 -4.85 -29.98
N GLY A 316 9.39 -4.34 -31.14
CA GLY A 316 8.57 -4.27 -32.35
C GLY A 316 7.63 -3.06 -32.41
N THR A 317 7.69 -2.16 -31.43
CA THR A 317 6.93 -0.91 -31.41
C THR A 317 7.76 0.27 -31.90
N THR A 318 7.14 1.22 -32.61
CA THR A 318 7.79 2.49 -33.01
C THR A 318 7.84 3.45 -31.81
N TRP A 319 8.97 4.12 -31.57
CA TRP A 319 9.13 5.02 -30.43
C TRP A 319 9.19 6.50 -30.82
N PRO A 320 8.47 7.39 -30.13
CA PRO A 320 7.55 7.09 -29.03
C PRO A 320 6.28 6.35 -29.50
N PRO A 321 5.78 5.36 -28.73
CA PRO A 321 4.59 4.60 -29.10
C PRO A 321 3.33 5.45 -29.01
N SER A 322 2.38 5.23 -29.92
CA SER A 322 0.99 5.66 -29.74
C SER A 322 0.28 4.76 -28.72
N ARG A 323 -0.89 5.19 -28.22
CA ARG A 323 -1.71 4.34 -27.34
C ARG A 323 -2.16 3.06 -28.05
N ASP A 324 -2.49 3.15 -29.34
CA ASP A 324 -2.83 1.98 -30.16
C ASP A 324 -1.67 0.99 -30.28
N ASP A 325 -0.43 1.48 -30.38
CA ASP A 325 0.75 0.63 -30.39
C ASP A 325 0.96 -0.09 -29.06
N VAL A 326 0.69 0.60 -27.94
CA VAL A 326 0.71 0.00 -26.60
C VAL A 326 -0.36 -1.07 -26.48
N HIS A 327 -1.60 -0.81 -26.92
CA HIS A 327 -2.68 -1.80 -26.89
C HIS A 327 -2.41 -3.00 -27.78
N ARG A 328 -1.74 -2.81 -28.92
CA ARG A 328 -1.29 -3.92 -29.77
C ARG A 328 -0.22 -4.77 -29.09
N ALA A 329 0.68 -4.15 -28.34
CA ALA A 329 1.78 -4.84 -27.65
C ALA A 329 1.32 -5.53 -26.35
N LEU A 330 0.39 -4.93 -25.60
CA LEU A 330 0.02 -5.35 -24.24
C LEU A 330 -1.41 -5.90 -24.13
N GLY A 331 -2.22 -5.77 -25.18
CA GLY A 331 -3.66 -6.00 -25.14
C GLY A 331 -4.43 -4.80 -24.57
N ALA A 332 -5.75 -4.94 -24.48
CA ALA A 332 -6.62 -3.91 -23.91
C ALA A 332 -6.30 -3.66 -22.42
N PRO A 333 -6.40 -2.41 -21.95
CA PRO A 333 -6.20 -2.10 -20.54
C PRO A 333 -7.30 -2.72 -19.68
N ALA A 334 -6.93 -3.18 -18.49
CA ALA A 334 -7.85 -3.68 -17.47
C ALA A 334 -8.67 -2.55 -16.80
N ALA A 335 -8.13 -1.33 -16.78
CA ALA A 335 -8.83 -0.12 -16.37
C ALA A 335 -8.19 1.13 -17.00
N THR A 336 -8.98 2.19 -17.17
CA THR A 336 -8.52 3.48 -17.71
C THR A 336 -9.08 4.64 -16.89
N ASN A 337 -8.31 5.72 -16.77
CA ASN A 337 -8.73 6.99 -16.21
C ASN A 337 -8.10 8.13 -17.00
N GLY A 338 -8.59 8.34 -18.23
CA GLY A 338 -8.16 9.39 -19.14
C GLY A 338 -6.68 9.26 -19.52
N ARG A 339 -5.81 9.86 -18.70
CA ARG A 339 -4.35 9.88 -18.86
C ARG A 339 -3.62 8.65 -18.31
N LEU A 340 -4.31 7.74 -17.62
CA LEU A 340 -3.70 6.56 -17.03
C LEU A 340 -4.40 5.30 -17.54
N GLU A 341 -3.61 4.29 -17.88
CA GLU A 341 -4.11 2.95 -18.19
C GLU A 341 -3.42 1.93 -17.30
N LEU A 342 -4.16 0.92 -16.86
CA LEU A 342 -3.65 -0.21 -16.08
C LEU A 342 -3.77 -1.47 -16.94
N HIS A 343 -2.65 -2.16 -17.16
CA HIS A 343 -2.58 -3.49 -17.75
C HIS A 343 -2.24 -4.52 -16.67
N ARG A 344 -2.87 -5.70 -16.70
CA ARG A 344 -2.78 -6.69 -15.64
C ARG A 344 -2.19 -8.01 -16.14
N PHE A 345 -1.17 -8.50 -15.43
CA PHE A 345 -0.47 -9.76 -15.71
C PHE A 345 -0.38 -10.61 -14.43
N GLY A 346 -1.52 -11.21 -14.06
CA GLY A 346 -1.65 -11.97 -12.82
C GLY A 346 -1.60 -11.08 -11.58
N ALA A 347 -0.58 -11.27 -10.73
CA ALA A 347 -0.38 -10.49 -9.50
C ALA A 347 0.40 -9.18 -9.72
N ARG A 348 0.64 -8.79 -10.97
CA ARG A 348 1.45 -7.64 -11.36
C ARG A 348 0.63 -6.71 -12.25
N ASP A 349 0.66 -5.43 -11.92
CA ASP A 349 0.02 -4.38 -12.70
C ASP A 349 1.10 -3.51 -13.35
N LEU A 350 0.83 -3.06 -14.57
CA LEU A 350 1.60 -2.06 -15.28
C LEU A 350 0.71 -0.84 -15.51
N LEU A 351 1.08 0.28 -14.91
CA LEU A 351 0.44 1.56 -15.17
C LEU A 351 1.20 2.33 -16.23
N ILE A 352 0.46 2.89 -17.18
CA ILE A 352 1.00 3.73 -18.24
C ILE A 352 0.38 5.11 -18.10
N THR A 353 1.23 6.11 -17.89
CA THR A 353 0.81 7.52 -17.86
C THR A 353 1.05 8.14 -19.22
N TYR A 354 0.06 8.89 -19.70
CA TYR A 354 0.08 9.55 -21.00
C TYR A 354 0.03 11.07 -20.85
N ASP A 355 0.69 11.77 -21.77
CA ASP A 355 0.43 13.17 -22.11
C ASP A 355 -0.12 13.20 -23.54
N GLY A 356 -1.41 13.53 -23.67
CA GLY A 356 -2.16 13.23 -24.89
C GLY A 356 -2.15 11.73 -25.18
N ASP A 357 -1.58 11.35 -26.33
CA ASP A 357 -1.45 9.95 -26.76
C ASP A 357 -0.04 9.37 -26.57
N THR A 358 0.88 10.16 -26.00
CA THR A 358 2.28 9.75 -25.83
C THR A 358 2.55 9.29 -24.40
N PRO A 359 3.04 8.06 -24.18
CA PRO A 359 3.45 7.59 -22.86
C PRO A 359 4.60 8.42 -22.27
N THR A 360 4.43 8.89 -21.04
CA THR A 360 5.45 9.61 -20.28
C THR A 360 6.12 8.73 -19.23
N ASP A 361 5.39 7.74 -18.69
CA ASP A 361 5.86 6.88 -17.61
C ASP A 361 5.24 5.49 -17.69
N LEU A 362 6.06 4.49 -17.37
CA LEU A 362 5.63 3.11 -17.13
C LEU A 362 5.92 2.77 -15.67
N THR A 363 4.91 2.39 -14.90
CA THR A 363 5.06 2.01 -13.49
C THR A 363 4.58 0.58 -13.29
N ALA A 364 5.52 -0.34 -13.12
CA ALA A 364 5.23 -1.68 -12.65
C ALA A 364 4.99 -1.67 -11.14
N VAL A 365 3.93 -2.33 -10.68
CA VAL A 365 3.53 -2.38 -9.27
C VAL A 365 2.85 -3.70 -8.94
N GLY A 366 3.02 -4.20 -7.71
CA GLY A 366 2.27 -5.37 -7.25
C GLY A 366 0.77 -5.09 -7.23
N ARG A 367 -0.06 -6.09 -7.56
CA ARG A 367 -1.53 -5.93 -7.60
C ARG A 367 -2.04 -5.36 -6.29
N GLY A 368 -2.70 -4.20 -6.40
CA GLY A 368 -3.26 -3.38 -5.32
C GLY A 368 -2.26 -2.91 -4.26
N VAL A 369 -0.98 -2.83 -4.60
CA VAL A 369 -0.05 -1.97 -3.88
C VAL A 369 -0.27 -0.55 -4.41
N SER A 370 -0.44 0.42 -3.50
CA SER A 370 -0.47 1.84 -3.86
C SER A 370 0.89 2.45 -3.61
N VAL A 371 1.39 3.18 -4.60
CA VAL A 371 2.66 3.90 -4.56
C VAL A 371 2.45 5.36 -4.93
N THR A 372 3.13 6.25 -4.23
CA THR A 372 3.19 7.67 -4.58
C THR A 372 4.62 8.03 -4.91
N HIS A 373 4.81 8.70 -6.04
CA HIS A 373 6.13 9.20 -6.47
C HIS A 373 6.40 10.62 -5.98
N ARG A 374 5.45 11.23 -5.25
CA ARG A 374 5.54 12.61 -4.72
C ARG A 374 5.71 12.63 -3.19
N MET A 375 6.41 11.64 -2.64
CA MET A 375 6.69 11.61 -1.20
C MET A 375 7.58 12.80 -0.81
N HIS A 376 7.24 13.47 0.30
CA HIS A 376 8.20 14.32 0.99
C HIS A 376 9.39 13.44 1.38
N ARG A 377 10.57 13.77 0.83
CA ARG A 377 11.73 12.90 0.85
C ARG A 377 13.01 13.68 1.12
N TRP A 378 13.94 13.02 1.79
CA TRP A 378 15.30 13.50 2.00
C TRP A 378 16.30 12.42 1.58
N ARG A 379 17.51 12.84 1.19
CA ARG A 379 18.55 11.91 0.73
C ARG A 379 19.15 11.20 1.93
N SER A 380 19.04 9.87 1.95
CA SER A 380 19.31 9.11 3.16
C SER A 380 20.70 8.47 3.25
N GLY A 381 21.48 8.50 2.16
CA GLY A 381 22.75 7.77 2.08
C GLY A 381 22.59 6.27 2.38
N GLU A 382 23.62 5.66 2.95
CA GLU A 382 23.65 4.25 3.33
C GLU A 382 22.95 3.95 4.66
N PHE A 383 22.74 4.96 5.51
CA PHE A 383 22.15 4.81 6.84
C PHE A 383 20.83 4.03 6.84
N THR A 384 19.91 4.34 5.92
CA THR A 384 18.65 3.59 5.83
C THR A 384 18.85 2.14 5.43
N THR A 385 19.84 1.83 4.59
CA THR A 385 20.16 0.44 4.25
C THR A 385 20.71 -0.30 5.47
N PHE A 386 21.49 0.37 6.32
CA PHE A 386 21.97 -0.23 7.57
C PHE A 386 20.84 -0.55 8.55
N LEU A 387 19.83 0.33 8.64
CA LEU A 387 18.60 0.04 9.40
C LEU A 387 17.81 -1.12 8.78
N ASP A 388 17.64 -1.11 7.45
CA ASP A 388 16.82 -2.07 6.75
C ASP A 388 17.35 -3.51 6.89
N ILE A 389 18.67 -3.69 7.12
CA ILE A 389 19.26 -5.02 7.33
C ILE A 389 19.21 -5.54 8.77
N LEU A 390 18.88 -4.70 9.76
CA LEU A 390 18.78 -5.15 11.14
C LEU A 390 17.70 -6.24 11.28
N GLY A 391 18.01 -7.31 12.02
CA GLY A 391 17.12 -8.45 12.21
C GLY A 391 17.01 -9.40 11.02
N ARG A 392 17.73 -9.15 9.92
CA ARG A 392 17.75 -10.05 8.76
C ARG A 392 18.78 -11.17 8.88
N PRO A 393 18.51 -12.35 8.30
CA PRO A 393 19.48 -13.45 8.28
C PRO A 393 20.65 -13.15 7.35
N ARG A 394 21.79 -13.81 7.59
CA ARG A 394 23.00 -13.72 6.74
C ARG A 394 22.78 -14.03 5.27
N THR A 395 21.79 -14.86 4.97
CA THR A 395 21.46 -15.29 3.61
C THR A 395 20.66 -14.25 2.83
N ASP A 396 20.21 -13.16 3.47
CA ASP A 396 19.49 -12.09 2.78
C ASP A 396 20.42 -11.34 1.80
N PRO A 397 20.02 -11.15 0.53
CA PRO A 397 20.85 -10.48 -0.46
C PRO A 397 21.30 -9.07 -0.06
N LEU A 398 20.46 -8.32 0.65
CA LEU A 398 20.80 -6.97 1.12
C LEU A 398 21.88 -7.02 2.20
N VAL A 399 21.85 -8.03 3.07
CA VAL A 399 22.91 -8.28 4.06
C VAL A 399 24.23 -8.58 3.35
N GLY A 400 24.20 -9.44 2.32
CA GLY A 400 25.37 -9.75 1.49
C GLY A 400 25.97 -8.50 0.82
N ARG A 401 25.11 -7.63 0.27
CA ARG A 401 25.52 -6.35 -0.33
C ARG A 401 26.16 -5.41 0.69
N VAL A 402 25.56 -5.25 1.88
CA VAL A 402 26.13 -4.41 2.95
C VAL A 402 27.43 -5.00 3.49
N HIS A 403 27.54 -6.32 3.61
CA HIS A 403 28.77 -6.99 4.04
C HIS A 403 29.93 -6.75 3.06
N ALA A 404 29.65 -6.64 1.76
CA ALA A 404 30.66 -6.38 0.73
C ALA A 404 31.16 -4.93 0.69
N LEU A 405 30.52 -4.02 1.44
CA LEU A 405 30.89 -2.62 1.48
C LEU A 405 32.24 -2.42 2.21
N PRO A 406 33.24 -1.75 1.59
CA PRO A 406 34.49 -1.39 2.26
C PRO A 406 34.27 -0.72 3.63
N GLY A 407 35.01 -1.10 4.66
CA GLY A 407 34.96 -0.44 5.98
C GLY A 407 33.67 -0.65 6.78
N VAL A 408 32.79 -1.57 6.37
CA VAL A 408 31.59 -1.97 7.13
C VAL A 408 31.84 -3.26 7.89
N ARG A 409 31.40 -3.30 9.16
CA ARG A 409 31.41 -4.51 10.00
C ARG A 409 30.00 -4.87 10.42
N LEU A 410 29.65 -6.14 10.26
CA LEU A 410 28.37 -6.69 10.71
C LEU A 410 28.59 -7.56 11.96
N ALA A 411 27.83 -7.31 13.01
CA ALA A 411 27.71 -8.19 14.15
C ALA A 411 26.35 -8.90 14.12
N TYR A 412 26.35 -10.16 14.58
CA TYR A 412 25.19 -11.03 14.50
C TYR A 412 24.80 -11.55 15.87
N ARG A 413 23.49 -11.63 16.12
CA ARG A 413 22.89 -12.25 17.31
C ARG A 413 21.87 -13.26 16.82
N ARG A 414 22.02 -14.54 17.20
CA ARG A 414 21.13 -15.63 16.75
C ARG A 414 20.96 -15.69 15.21
N ASP A 415 22.08 -15.55 14.49
CA ASP A 415 22.19 -15.61 13.02
C ASP A 415 21.49 -14.48 12.24
N VAL A 416 20.95 -13.48 12.93
CA VAL A 416 20.46 -12.24 12.32
C VAL A 416 21.39 -11.06 12.61
N VAL A 417 21.39 -10.04 11.76
CA VAL A 417 22.19 -8.82 11.94
C VAL A 417 21.68 -8.06 13.17
N ASP A 418 22.55 -7.87 14.15
CA ASP A 418 22.27 -7.11 15.38
C ASP A 418 22.80 -5.68 15.29
N ARG A 419 23.92 -5.51 14.58
CA ARG A 419 24.63 -4.24 14.49
C ARG A 419 25.45 -4.12 13.20
N VAL A 420 25.46 -2.91 12.66
CA VAL A 420 26.31 -2.44 11.55
C VAL A 420 27.24 -1.37 12.11
N GLU A 421 28.52 -1.40 11.74
CA GLU A 421 29.51 -0.43 12.22
C GLU A 421 30.39 0.06 11.07
N ILE A 422 30.68 1.36 11.09
CA ILE A 422 31.66 2.02 10.22
C ILE A 422 32.68 2.80 11.06
N GLY A 423 33.94 2.81 10.62
CA GLY A 423 35.07 3.37 11.38
C GLY A 423 35.55 2.44 12.52
N GLY A 424 36.34 3.00 13.44
CA GLY A 424 36.94 2.27 14.58
C GLY A 424 38.37 1.78 14.35
N SER A 425 38.92 1.10 15.36
CA SER A 425 40.31 0.63 15.34
C SER A 425 40.52 -0.45 14.28
N GLY A 426 41.36 -0.17 13.27
CA GLY A 426 41.70 -1.11 12.20
C GLY A 426 40.85 -1.01 10.93
N HIS A 427 39.93 -0.04 10.85
CA HIS A 427 39.06 0.14 9.69
C HIS A 427 39.12 1.58 9.14
N PRO A 428 39.10 1.76 7.81
CA PRO A 428 39.16 3.10 7.21
C PRO A 428 37.93 3.93 7.56
N ALA A 429 38.14 5.20 7.89
CA ALA A 429 37.09 6.22 8.06
C ALA A 429 36.39 6.61 6.73
N GLU A 430 36.75 5.94 5.63
CA GLU A 430 36.37 6.29 4.25
C GLU A 430 34.86 6.28 3.99
N ARG A 431 34.08 5.61 4.85
CA ARG A 431 32.63 5.46 4.72
C ARG A 431 31.79 6.54 5.37
N PHE A 432 32.37 7.43 6.17
CA PHE A 432 31.58 8.46 6.84
C PHE A 432 30.81 9.34 5.85
N ALA A 433 31.44 9.77 4.76
CA ALA A 433 30.76 10.60 3.76
C ALA A 433 29.60 9.90 3.02
N ALA A 434 29.56 8.55 3.03
CA ALA A 434 28.50 7.77 2.40
C ALA A 434 27.34 7.43 3.37
N PHE A 435 27.56 7.57 4.69
CA PHE A 435 26.56 7.21 5.70
C PHE A 435 25.28 8.03 5.56
N VAL A 436 25.40 9.36 5.41
CA VAL A 436 24.30 10.25 5.04
C VAL A 436 24.80 11.22 3.97
N ASP A 437 23.98 11.43 2.95
CA ASP A 437 24.29 12.37 1.87
C ASP A 437 24.56 13.78 2.43
N GLY A 438 25.73 14.33 2.06
CA GLY A 438 26.18 15.65 2.52
C GLY A 438 27.06 15.62 3.78
N MET A 439 27.24 14.46 4.42
CA MET A 439 28.16 14.31 5.55
C MET A 439 29.62 14.41 5.07
N PRO A 440 30.49 15.19 5.73
CA PRO A 440 31.89 15.29 5.33
C PRO A 440 32.66 13.98 5.62
N PRO A 441 33.79 13.71 4.91
CA PRO A 441 34.61 12.52 5.15
C PRO A 441 35.24 12.44 6.56
N ARG A 442 35.36 13.58 7.24
CA ARG A 442 35.84 13.68 8.64
C ARG A 442 34.79 14.44 9.46
N PRO A 443 33.67 13.80 9.80
CA PRO A 443 32.58 14.49 10.49
C PRO A 443 32.91 14.70 11.96
N THR A 444 32.43 15.81 12.47
CA THR A 444 32.26 16.07 13.89
C THR A 444 30.90 15.56 14.37
N ARG A 445 30.68 15.48 15.68
CA ARG A 445 29.38 15.09 16.25
C ARG A 445 28.20 15.94 15.77
N SER A 446 28.44 17.22 15.47
CA SER A 446 27.42 18.15 14.96
C SER A 446 27.08 17.95 13.49
N ASP A 447 27.93 17.29 12.72
CA ASP A 447 27.69 17.03 11.30
C ASP A 447 26.70 15.86 11.06
N VAL A 448 26.31 15.14 12.12
CA VAL A 448 25.38 14.00 12.03
C VAL A 448 23.93 14.53 11.92
N PRO A 449 23.26 14.39 10.75
CA PRO A 449 22.09 15.19 10.39
C PRO A 449 20.76 14.61 10.87
N PHE A 450 20.71 14.14 12.12
CA PHE A 450 19.52 13.56 12.74
C PHE A 450 19.00 14.38 13.92
N GLY A 451 19.25 15.70 13.87
CA GLY A 451 18.95 16.60 14.98
C GLY A 451 19.74 16.26 16.25
N ARG A 452 19.22 16.77 17.38
CA ARG A 452 19.85 16.60 18.70
C ARG A 452 19.82 15.12 19.11
N PRO A 453 20.93 14.58 19.64
CA PRO A 453 20.93 13.26 20.29
C PRO A 453 19.84 13.15 21.35
N HIS A 454 19.25 11.95 21.47
CA HIS A 454 18.31 11.66 22.54
C HIS A 454 19.04 11.54 23.88
N ASP A 455 20.21 10.90 23.87
CA ASP A 455 21.13 10.83 25.01
C ASP A 455 22.53 11.23 24.53
N THR A 456 23.28 11.95 25.37
CA THR A 456 24.63 12.45 25.06
C THR A 456 25.56 12.17 26.23
N GLY A 457 26.83 11.92 25.94
CA GLY A 457 27.94 11.83 26.90
C GLY A 457 29.15 12.60 26.38
N ASP A 458 30.27 12.51 27.09
CA ASP A 458 31.51 13.23 26.72
C ASP A 458 32.06 12.77 25.37
N THR A 459 31.95 11.48 25.07
CA THR A 459 32.47 10.85 23.84
C THR A 459 31.41 10.17 22.97
N ASP A 460 30.17 10.10 23.42
CA ASP A 460 29.15 9.24 22.82
C ASP A 460 27.81 10.00 22.64
N ASP A 461 27.17 9.79 21.50
CA ASP A 461 25.80 10.26 21.22
C ASP A 461 24.92 9.09 20.83
N LEU A 462 23.68 9.10 21.32
CA LEU A 462 22.69 8.08 21.02
C LEU A 462 21.40 8.69 20.48
N ARG A 463 20.88 8.11 19.40
CA ARG A 463 19.62 8.50 18.76
C ARG A 463 18.73 7.28 18.58
N TYR A 464 17.49 7.37 19.05
CA TYR A 464 16.49 6.32 18.89
C TYR A 464 15.61 6.58 17.68
N LEU A 465 15.23 5.50 17.01
CA LEU A 465 14.38 5.47 15.83
C LEU A 465 13.45 4.27 15.99
N ASP A 466 12.33 4.25 15.27
CA ASP A 466 11.36 3.15 15.36
C ASP A 466 11.98 1.78 15.01
N GLN A 467 12.99 1.76 14.13
CA GLN A 467 13.65 0.55 13.63
C GLN A 467 14.94 0.17 14.37
N GLY A 468 15.41 1.00 15.31
CA GLY A 468 16.68 0.77 16.01
C GLY A 468 17.31 2.06 16.54
N CYS A 469 18.62 2.05 16.75
CA CYS A 469 19.35 3.22 17.24
C CYS A 469 20.64 3.49 16.46
N VAL A 470 21.04 4.76 16.45
CA VAL A 470 22.34 5.21 15.94
C VAL A 470 23.20 5.64 17.12
N HIS A 471 24.34 4.99 17.28
CA HIS A 471 25.38 5.32 18.24
C HIS A 471 26.56 5.97 17.49
N VAL A 472 26.92 7.18 17.88
CA VAL A 472 28.07 7.91 17.34
C VAL A 472 29.10 8.05 18.44
N ARG A 473 30.34 7.64 18.17
CA ARG A 473 31.46 7.77 19.10
C ARG A 473 32.50 8.72 18.53
N ALA A 474 32.96 9.65 19.35
CA ALA A 474 34.07 10.55 19.09
C ALA A 474 35.13 10.37 20.18
N ALA A 475 36.21 9.64 19.88
CA ALA A 475 37.24 9.30 20.86
C ALA A 475 37.93 10.53 21.49
N ASP A 476 38.01 11.65 20.78
CA ASP A 476 38.53 12.93 21.24
C ASP A 476 37.43 13.91 21.71
N GLY A 477 36.19 13.42 21.83
CA GLY A 477 35.00 14.19 22.18
C GLY A 477 34.40 15.02 21.03
N THR A 478 35.09 15.13 19.88
CA THR A 478 34.70 16.03 18.78
C THR A 478 34.55 15.32 17.43
N LEU A 479 35.63 14.70 16.94
CA LEU A 479 35.68 14.03 15.66
C LEU A 479 35.13 12.61 15.79
N VAL A 480 34.18 12.29 14.92
CA VAL A 480 33.57 10.96 14.88
C VAL A 480 34.63 9.94 14.50
N SER A 481 34.85 8.99 15.39
CA SER A 481 35.73 7.85 15.18
C SER A 481 34.97 6.59 14.79
N THR A 482 33.69 6.48 15.16
CA THR A 482 32.85 5.30 14.87
C THR A 482 31.37 5.69 14.81
N ILE A 483 30.64 5.09 13.88
CA ILE A 483 29.17 5.12 13.86
C ILE A 483 28.69 3.67 13.85
N ALA A 484 27.77 3.35 14.74
CA ALA A 484 27.11 2.05 14.82
C ALA A 484 25.58 2.21 14.70
N VAL A 485 24.96 1.33 13.94
CA VAL A 485 23.51 1.20 13.79
C VAL A 485 23.11 -0.16 14.34
N SER A 486 22.22 -0.22 15.32
CA SER A 486 21.86 -1.48 16.01
C SER A 486 20.38 -1.55 16.39
N GLN A 487 19.88 -2.76 16.63
CA GLN A 487 18.49 -2.96 17.10
C GLN A 487 18.28 -2.39 18.51
N GLU A 488 19.27 -2.60 19.38
CA GLU A 488 19.25 -2.15 20.77
C GLU A 488 20.38 -1.15 21.02
N PRO A 489 20.19 -0.21 21.96
CA PRO A 489 21.26 0.70 22.36
C PRO A 489 22.42 -0.08 23.02
N PRO A 490 23.67 0.38 22.86
CA PRO A 490 24.81 -0.22 23.55
C PRO A 490 24.64 -0.12 25.06
N SER A 491 25.00 -1.17 25.79
CA SER A 491 25.00 -1.16 27.25
C SER A 491 26.29 -0.54 27.81
N GLY A 492 26.21 0.02 29.02
CA GLY A 492 27.37 0.50 29.76
C GLY A 492 27.97 1.82 29.27
N LEU A 493 27.22 2.61 28.50
CA LEU A 493 27.62 3.97 28.13
C LEU A 493 27.25 4.97 29.25
N ASP A 494 28.14 5.90 29.54
CA ASP A 494 27.86 7.03 30.45
C ASP A 494 27.16 8.14 29.67
N LEU A 495 25.84 8.04 29.60
CA LEU A 495 24.99 8.95 28.83
C LEU A 495 23.95 9.61 29.74
N HIS A 496 23.63 10.86 29.42
CA HIS A 496 22.55 11.60 30.06
C HIS A 496 21.58 12.15 29.01
N ARG A 497 20.28 12.13 29.35
CA ARG A 497 19.25 12.72 28.51
C ARG A 497 19.36 14.25 28.60
N PRO A 498 19.59 14.97 27.48
CA PRO A 498 19.67 16.42 27.52
C PRO A 498 18.33 16.97 28.00
N ARG A 499 18.34 17.92 28.95
CA ARG A 499 17.11 18.58 29.39
C ARG A 499 16.46 19.28 28.17
N PRO A 500 15.13 19.21 28.02
CA PRO A 500 14.44 20.06 27.06
C PRO A 500 14.79 21.52 27.38
N TRP A 501 15.00 22.32 26.34
CA TRP A 501 15.18 23.76 26.49
C TRP A 501 13.97 24.31 27.26
N THR A 502 14.18 24.73 28.50
CA THR A 502 13.39 25.81 29.07
C THR A 502 13.88 27.06 28.37
N ASP A 503 13.00 27.73 27.62
CA ASP A 503 13.27 29.01 26.98
C ASP A 503 14.08 29.93 27.92
N ARG A 504 15.18 30.47 27.41
CA ARG A 504 15.88 31.63 27.98
C ARG A 504 15.85 32.76 26.99
#